data_AF-A0AA36J604-F1
#
_entry.id   AF-A0AA36J604-F1
#
_cell.length_a   1.000
_cell.length_b   1.000
_cell.length_c   1.000
_cell.angle_alpha   90.00
_cell.angle_beta   90.00
_cell.angle_gamma   90.00
#
_symmetry.space_group_name_H-M   'P 1'
#
loop_
_entity.id
_entity.type
_entity.pdbx_description
1 polymer ?
#
loop_
_entity_poly.entity_id
_entity_poly.type
_entity_poly.pdbx_seq_one_letter_code
_entity_poly.pdbx_strand_id
1 'polypeptide(L)'
;MGDWCKNQFGWDAKTQTAKPGKLADQVRKSTIRLEEVDQVLHEFVSTHVRPGGGMLAGNTVHMDKRFLDKFCPKFMGTLHYRIVDVSTVKELCRRWAPDHFRRAPVKRCQHRAMEDIYESLKELEHYQQAGYFERCRLKCDMVDRLIGCKDMDMCHVALSAKWKSGMRLLRIKRVYFRTILAGLTFGPPAEEWLLDGRAHVDVPEDQVGMPGDKYLVTFRWEKYKELTWEKLSETGPVEPGKYYLCGPWSGWDFVEMQPDTTGPRRRRKGWYSVEVQVSSLPSEFLVVRNQDFRQAIYPQAPPAATGLEISQHSAMCGPDDGESGLWKIQDLRGAVYKIFFYRDPEDCEPTSMRVDWKKVEEEREYHEPEAAYYVNSSCNDFSHRTAIKMTLEEDGEKKLYSAELGVQELALDPKKPTERQPIMPFNILVHRLKDHCIHPDQELCTLEMEQTVALDENSKHLTWCIGKQSEDDAAKGDTFSIRLVVFNDNYSVSWRKVS
;
A
#
# COMPACT_ATOMS: atom_id res chain seq x y z
N MET A 1 7.67 -50.04 2.67
CA MET A 1 8.33 -49.21 1.64
C MET A 1 7.38 -49.04 0.47
N GLY A 2 7.09 -47.79 0.08
CA GLY A 2 6.28 -47.51 -1.11
C GLY A 2 7.01 -47.91 -2.40
N ASP A 3 6.28 -47.95 -3.51
CA ASP A 3 6.81 -48.39 -4.81
C ASP A 3 7.92 -47.48 -5.35
N TRP A 4 7.93 -46.21 -4.91
CA TRP A 4 9.04 -45.27 -5.14
C TRP A 4 10.38 -45.79 -4.59
N CYS A 5 10.44 -46.22 -3.32
CA CYS A 5 11.68 -46.70 -2.71
C CYS A 5 12.21 -47.94 -3.46
N LYS A 6 11.31 -48.83 -3.88
CA LYS A 6 11.68 -50.03 -4.64
C LYS A 6 12.24 -49.68 -6.03
N ASN A 7 11.70 -48.64 -6.68
CA ASN A 7 12.10 -48.23 -8.03
C ASN A 7 13.36 -47.35 -8.08
N GLN A 8 13.62 -46.53 -7.06
CA GLN A 8 14.77 -45.61 -7.01
C GLN A 8 16.00 -46.20 -6.31
N PHE A 9 15.80 -46.95 -5.23
CA PHE A 9 16.91 -47.65 -4.57
C PHE A 9 17.17 -49.02 -5.19
N GLY A 10 16.24 -49.51 -6.02
CA GLY A 10 16.43 -50.69 -6.86
C GLY A 10 16.94 -51.90 -6.11
N TRP A 11 16.60 -52.03 -4.82
CA TRP A 11 17.15 -53.06 -3.95
C TRP A 11 16.51 -54.40 -4.31
N ASP A 12 17.29 -55.28 -4.91
CA ASP A 12 16.88 -56.66 -5.10
C ASP A 12 17.13 -57.43 -3.80
N ALA A 13 16.04 -57.75 -3.09
CA ALA A 13 16.10 -58.45 -1.83
C ALA A 13 16.70 -59.86 -1.94
N LYS A 14 16.74 -60.47 -3.14
CA LYS A 14 17.31 -61.80 -3.35
C LYS A 14 18.83 -61.76 -3.58
N THR A 15 19.34 -60.71 -4.22
CA THR A 15 20.77 -60.57 -4.51
C THR A 15 21.49 -59.59 -3.58
N GLN A 16 20.76 -58.88 -2.71
CA GLN A 16 21.27 -57.83 -1.81
C GLN A 16 22.07 -56.73 -2.55
N THR A 17 21.71 -56.44 -3.79
CA THR A 17 22.39 -55.46 -4.65
C THR A 17 21.39 -54.47 -5.24
N ALA A 18 21.85 -53.27 -5.62
CA ALA A 18 20.98 -52.32 -6.33
C ALA A 18 21.06 -52.54 -7.85
N LYS A 19 19.96 -52.22 -8.54
CA LYS A 19 19.84 -52.35 -9.99
C LYS A 19 20.63 -51.25 -10.75
N PRO A 20 21.44 -51.62 -11.77
CA PRO A 20 22.27 -50.71 -12.55
C PRO A 20 21.50 -49.50 -13.11
N GLY A 21 22.11 -48.31 -12.99
CA GLY A 21 21.57 -47.07 -13.56
C GLY A 21 20.59 -46.31 -12.68
N LYS A 22 20.29 -46.81 -11.48
CA LYS A 22 19.45 -46.12 -10.48
C LYS A 22 20.27 -45.26 -9.51
N LEU A 23 19.60 -44.38 -8.76
CA LEU A 23 20.26 -43.39 -7.89
C LEU A 23 21.24 -44.04 -6.90
N ALA A 24 20.86 -45.20 -6.31
CA ALA A 24 21.74 -45.94 -5.40
C ALA A 24 23.09 -46.35 -6.01
N ASP A 25 23.10 -46.74 -7.28
CA ASP A 25 24.35 -47.11 -7.96
C ASP A 25 25.17 -45.90 -8.38
N GLN A 26 24.53 -44.77 -8.65
CA GLN A 26 25.24 -43.51 -8.87
C GLN A 26 25.89 -43.00 -7.59
N VAL A 27 25.21 -43.12 -6.45
CA VAL A 27 25.78 -42.78 -5.13
C VAL A 27 27.00 -43.66 -4.83
N ARG A 28 26.93 -44.98 -5.09
CA ARG A 28 28.09 -45.87 -4.88
C ARG A 28 29.27 -45.57 -5.81
N LYS A 29 29.02 -45.04 -7.00
CA LYS A 29 30.05 -44.64 -7.98
C LYS A 29 30.54 -43.22 -7.79
N SER A 30 29.88 -42.42 -6.95
CA SER A 30 30.23 -41.03 -6.72
C SER A 30 31.56 -40.93 -6.00
N THR A 31 32.44 -40.05 -6.48
CA THR A 31 33.70 -39.70 -5.83
C THR A 31 33.61 -38.40 -5.04
N ILE A 32 32.46 -37.70 -5.09
CA ILE A 32 32.26 -36.39 -4.50
C ILE A 32 31.99 -36.55 -3.00
N ARG A 33 32.79 -35.87 -2.18
CA ARG A 33 32.63 -35.87 -0.72
C ARG A 33 31.64 -34.81 -0.28
N LEU A 34 31.05 -34.99 0.90
CA LEU A 34 30.03 -34.08 1.42
C LEU A 34 30.57 -32.67 1.67
N GLU A 35 31.82 -32.56 2.11
CA GLU A 35 32.52 -31.29 2.34
C GLU A 35 32.75 -30.52 1.03
N GLU A 36 33.01 -31.25 -0.06
CA GLU A 36 33.13 -30.68 -1.41
C GLU A 36 31.78 -30.16 -1.90
N VAL A 37 30.69 -30.87 -1.60
CA VAL A 37 29.32 -30.42 -1.91
C VAL A 37 28.99 -29.11 -1.18
N ASP A 38 29.24 -29.01 0.12
CA ASP A 38 28.96 -27.79 0.90
C ASP A 38 29.75 -26.59 0.35
N GLN A 39 31.00 -26.80 -0.02
CA GLN A 39 31.86 -25.76 -0.60
C GLN A 39 31.35 -25.31 -1.98
N VAL A 40 31.05 -26.24 -2.89
CA VAL A 40 30.56 -25.93 -4.24
C VAL A 40 29.21 -25.19 -4.18
N LEU A 41 28.31 -25.63 -3.30
CA LEU A 41 27.02 -24.97 -3.11
C LEU A 41 27.18 -23.56 -2.53
N HIS A 42 28.07 -23.38 -1.55
CA HIS A 42 28.39 -22.08 -0.97
C HIS A 42 28.96 -21.10 -2.01
N GLU A 43 29.92 -21.53 -2.83
CA GLU A 43 30.50 -20.71 -3.90
C GLU A 43 29.47 -20.33 -4.96
N PHE A 44 28.64 -21.29 -5.37
CA PHE A 44 27.56 -21.04 -6.32
C PHE A 44 26.57 -19.99 -5.79
N VAL A 45 26.12 -20.12 -4.53
CA VAL A 45 25.16 -19.15 -3.96
C VAL A 45 25.81 -17.78 -3.74
N SER A 46 27.06 -17.73 -3.27
CA SER A 46 27.77 -16.48 -2.98
C SER A 46 27.99 -15.61 -4.23
N THR A 47 28.02 -16.22 -5.41
CA THR A 47 28.11 -15.48 -6.69
C THR A 47 26.77 -14.92 -7.17
N HIS A 48 25.63 -15.41 -6.65
CA HIS A 48 24.29 -15.04 -7.11
C HIS A 48 23.48 -14.23 -6.08
N VAL A 49 23.78 -14.34 -4.78
CA VAL A 49 23.08 -13.62 -3.72
C VAL A 49 24.04 -13.07 -2.68
N ARG A 50 23.71 -11.92 -2.10
CA ARG A 50 24.44 -11.37 -0.94
C ARG A 50 24.24 -12.27 0.28
N PRO A 51 25.20 -12.35 1.22
CA PRO A 51 25.02 -13.09 2.46
C PRO A 51 23.74 -12.70 3.19
N GLY A 52 22.90 -13.68 3.55
CA GLY A 52 21.61 -13.47 4.20
C GLY A 52 20.50 -12.95 3.28
N GLY A 53 20.77 -12.69 2.00
CA GLY A 53 19.79 -12.19 1.04
C GLY A 53 18.99 -13.27 0.30
N GLY A 54 19.54 -14.47 0.15
CA GLY A 54 18.86 -15.60 -0.51
C GLY A 54 17.97 -16.39 0.46
N MET A 55 16.79 -16.85 0.01
CA MET A 55 15.90 -17.72 0.79
C MET A 55 15.85 -19.12 0.18
N LEU A 56 15.79 -20.16 1.02
CA LEU A 56 15.59 -21.52 0.56
C LEU A 56 14.13 -21.73 0.12
N ALA A 57 13.91 -22.26 -1.08
CA ALA A 57 12.59 -22.43 -1.67
C ALA A 57 12.41 -23.83 -2.27
N GLY A 58 11.22 -24.41 -2.11
CA GLY A 58 10.91 -25.73 -2.65
C GLY A 58 9.63 -26.33 -2.08
N ASN A 59 9.32 -27.57 -2.48
CA ASN A 59 8.19 -28.32 -1.95
C ASN A 59 8.58 -29.10 -0.70
N THR A 60 7.90 -28.86 0.42
CA THR A 60 8.20 -29.55 1.70
C THR A 60 9.66 -29.34 2.10
N VAL A 61 10.20 -28.16 1.76
CA VAL A 61 11.62 -27.83 1.83
C VAL A 61 12.15 -27.72 3.26
N HIS A 62 11.26 -27.65 4.25
CA HIS A 62 11.62 -27.73 5.66
C HIS A 62 12.32 -29.06 6.02
N MET A 63 12.01 -30.15 5.30
CA MET A 63 12.71 -31.42 5.46
C MET A 63 14.14 -31.33 4.91
N ASP A 64 14.30 -30.78 3.71
CA ASP A 64 15.62 -30.58 3.09
C ASP A 64 16.49 -29.65 3.93
N LYS A 65 15.92 -28.56 4.44
CA LYS A 65 16.58 -27.62 5.37
C LYS A 65 17.17 -28.37 6.57
N ARG A 66 16.43 -29.33 7.14
CA ARG A 66 16.90 -30.11 8.29
C ARG A 66 18.14 -30.94 7.99
N PHE A 67 18.28 -31.44 6.78
CA PHE A 67 19.48 -32.15 6.34
C PHE A 67 20.61 -31.16 6.02
N LEU A 68 20.31 -30.08 5.31
CA LEU A 68 21.29 -29.05 4.94
C LEU A 68 21.89 -28.34 6.16
N ASP A 69 21.09 -28.04 7.20
CA ASP A 69 21.58 -27.45 8.44
C ASP A 69 22.64 -28.34 9.12
N LYS A 70 22.53 -29.66 8.97
CA LYS A 70 23.45 -30.63 9.59
C LYS A 70 24.67 -30.94 8.72
N PHE A 71 24.45 -31.09 7.41
CA PHE A 71 25.42 -31.66 6.48
C PHE A 71 26.06 -30.62 5.55
N CYS A 72 25.45 -29.44 5.38
CA CYS A 72 25.95 -28.34 4.55
C CYS A 72 25.84 -26.97 5.28
N PRO A 73 26.53 -26.80 6.42
CA PRO A 73 26.40 -25.60 7.27
C PRO A 73 26.95 -24.32 6.62
N LYS A 74 27.98 -24.40 5.75
CA LYS A 74 28.51 -23.19 5.08
C LYS A 74 27.51 -22.63 4.08
N PHE A 75 26.89 -23.52 3.30
CA PHE A 75 25.81 -23.17 2.38
C PHE A 75 24.64 -22.52 3.13
N MET A 76 24.15 -23.17 4.20
CA MET A 76 23.02 -22.63 4.97
C MET A 76 23.36 -21.32 5.68
N GLY A 77 24.61 -21.11 6.11
CA GLY A 77 25.07 -19.86 6.70
C GLY A 77 25.06 -18.66 5.74
N THR A 78 24.99 -18.90 4.42
CA THR A 78 24.92 -17.85 3.40
C THR A 78 23.47 -17.43 3.11
N LEU A 79 22.50 -18.28 3.44
CA LEU A 79 21.08 -18.05 3.20
C LEU A 79 20.39 -17.45 4.43
N HIS A 80 19.25 -16.81 4.20
CA HIS A 80 18.36 -16.34 5.24
C HIS A 80 17.66 -17.53 5.93
N TYR A 81 17.33 -17.39 7.22
CA TYR A 81 16.70 -18.46 8.00
C TYR A 81 15.27 -18.82 7.54
N ARG A 82 14.59 -17.89 6.86
CA ARG A 82 13.22 -18.07 6.34
C ARG A 82 13.23 -18.95 5.09
N ILE A 83 12.14 -19.68 4.90
CA ILE A 83 11.93 -20.56 3.74
C ILE A 83 10.66 -20.16 2.97
N VAL A 84 10.65 -20.45 1.67
CA VAL A 84 9.46 -20.41 0.83
C VAL A 84 9.02 -21.85 0.56
N ASP A 85 8.08 -22.36 1.35
CA ASP A 85 7.55 -23.71 1.21
C ASP A 85 6.30 -23.72 0.30
N VAL A 86 6.45 -24.27 -0.91
CA VAL A 86 5.38 -24.38 -1.91
C VAL A 86 4.23 -25.25 -1.39
N SER A 87 4.51 -26.21 -0.50
CA SER A 87 3.48 -27.07 0.08
C SER A 87 2.55 -26.31 1.04
N THR A 88 3.04 -25.24 1.68
CA THR A 88 2.18 -24.32 2.45
C THR A 88 1.18 -23.64 1.54
N VAL A 89 1.64 -23.06 0.43
CA VAL A 89 0.78 -22.38 -0.55
C VAL A 89 -0.22 -23.35 -1.18
N LYS A 90 0.21 -24.58 -1.46
CA LYS A 90 -0.65 -25.67 -1.92
C LYS A 90 -1.81 -25.95 -0.97
N GLU A 91 -1.52 -26.11 0.32
CA GLU A 91 -2.54 -26.41 1.33
C GLU A 91 -3.50 -25.24 1.55
N LEU A 92 -3.02 -24.00 1.43
CA LEU A 92 -3.87 -22.81 1.43
C LEU A 92 -4.77 -22.77 0.20
N CYS A 93 -4.21 -22.96 -1.00
CA CYS A 93 -4.97 -22.99 -2.26
C CYS A 93 -6.04 -24.08 -2.24
N ARG A 94 -5.74 -25.27 -1.68
CA ARG A 94 -6.71 -26.36 -1.53
C ARG A 94 -7.95 -25.97 -0.71
N ARG A 95 -7.79 -25.10 0.30
CA ARG A 95 -8.87 -24.69 1.22
C ARG A 95 -9.58 -23.42 0.74
N TRP A 96 -8.83 -22.45 0.24
CA TRP A 96 -9.34 -21.13 -0.11
C TRP A 96 -9.79 -21.03 -1.58
N ALA A 97 -9.20 -21.81 -2.49
CA ALA A 97 -9.56 -21.87 -3.90
C ALA A 97 -9.57 -23.32 -4.45
N PRO A 98 -10.53 -24.15 -4.02
CA PRO A 98 -10.61 -25.55 -4.44
C PRO A 98 -10.70 -25.71 -5.97
N ASP A 99 -11.31 -24.76 -6.68
CA ASP A 99 -11.43 -24.77 -8.15
C ASP A 99 -10.08 -24.55 -8.83
N HIS A 100 -9.24 -23.67 -8.29
CA HIS A 100 -7.91 -23.40 -8.81
C HIS A 100 -6.93 -24.53 -8.48
N PHE A 101 -7.06 -25.13 -7.29
CA PHE A 101 -6.31 -26.30 -6.88
C PHE A 101 -6.56 -27.50 -7.80
N ARG A 102 -7.82 -27.74 -8.21
CA ARG A 102 -8.17 -28.84 -9.14
C ARG A 102 -7.51 -28.72 -10.52
N ARG A 103 -7.10 -27.52 -10.91
CA ARG A 103 -6.40 -27.24 -12.18
C ARG A 103 -4.87 -27.28 -12.05
N ALA A 104 -4.34 -27.59 -10.86
CA ALA A 104 -2.90 -27.63 -10.64
C ALA A 104 -2.23 -28.69 -11.52
N PRO A 105 -1.02 -28.41 -12.05
CA PRO A 105 -0.30 -29.34 -12.90
C PRO A 105 0.00 -30.65 -12.17
N VAL A 106 -0.25 -31.78 -12.83
CA VAL A 106 0.09 -33.10 -12.30
C VAL A 106 1.61 -33.26 -12.36
N LYS A 107 2.24 -33.55 -11.22
CA LYS A 107 3.68 -33.81 -11.14
C LYS A 107 4.02 -35.07 -11.93
N ARG A 108 5.04 -34.99 -12.78
CA ARG A 108 5.51 -36.15 -13.56
C ARG A 108 6.41 -37.04 -12.72
N CYS A 109 6.90 -36.54 -11.57
CA CYS A 109 7.64 -37.34 -10.59
C CYS A 109 8.83 -38.04 -11.25
N GLN A 110 9.67 -37.29 -11.97
CA GLN A 110 10.83 -37.85 -12.66
C GLN A 110 12.02 -38.07 -11.70
N HIS A 111 11.91 -37.56 -10.45
CA HIS A 111 12.72 -37.93 -9.28
C HIS A 111 14.22 -37.63 -9.42
N ARG A 112 14.55 -36.60 -10.20
CA ARG A 112 15.85 -35.92 -10.20
C ARG A 112 15.68 -34.55 -9.58
N ALA A 113 16.67 -34.14 -8.79
CA ALA A 113 16.62 -32.87 -8.04
C ALA A 113 16.30 -31.67 -8.94
N MET A 114 16.95 -31.53 -10.10
CA MET A 114 16.70 -30.42 -11.03
C MET A 114 15.27 -30.43 -11.59
N GLU A 115 14.76 -31.59 -11.99
CA GLU A 115 13.41 -31.73 -12.53
C GLU A 115 12.35 -31.43 -11.45
N ASP A 116 12.57 -31.93 -10.23
CA ASP A 116 11.69 -31.67 -9.08
C ASP A 116 11.69 -30.17 -8.69
N ILE A 117 12.82 -29.46 -8.86
CA ILE A 117 12.90 -27.99 -8.71
C ILE A 117 12.04 -27.30 -9.77
N TYR A 118 12.17 -27.66 -11.05
CA TYR A 118 11.36 -27.07 -12.12
C TYR A 118 9.86 -27.35 -11.96
N GLU A 119 9.49 -28.55 -11.51
CA GLU A 119 8.09 -28.86 -11.19
C GLU A 119 7.58 -28.04 -10.00
N SER A 120 8.40 -27.84 -8.98
CA SER A 120 8.05 -27.01 -7.81
C SER A 120 7.85 -25.54 -8.19
N LEU A 121 8.70 -25.01 -9.09
CA LEU A 121 8.55 -23.66 -9.63
C LEU A 121 7.27 -23.50 -10.44
N LYS A 122 6.94 -24.47 -11.30
CA LYS A 122 5.69 -24.45 -12.08
C LYS A 122 4.44 -24.55 -11.20
N GLU A 123 4.49 -25.38 -10.16
CA GLU A 123 3.41 -25.50 -9.18
C GLU A 123 3.20 -24.18 -8.42
N LEU A 124 4.29 -23.52 -7.99
CA LEU A 124 4.20 -22.21 -7.35
C LEU A 124 3.70 -21.12 -8.30
N GLU A 125 4.15 -21.10 -9.56
CA GLU A 125 3.67 -20.18 -10.59
C GLU A 125 2.17 -20.36 -10.86
N HIS A 126 1.68 -21.62 -10.86
CA HIS A 126 0.25 -21.90 -10.93
C HIS A 126 -0.49 -21.29 -9.74
N TYR A 127 -0.03 -21.52 -8.51
CA TYR A 127 -0.69 -20.94 -7.33
C TYR A 127 -0.64 -19.41 -7.28
N GLN A 128 0.40 -18.79 -7.85
CA GLN A 128 0.47 -17.33 -8.01
C GLN A 128 -0.68 -16.79 -8.87
N GLN A 129 -1.16 -17.57 -9.85
CA GLN A 129 -2.25 -17.15 -10.76
C GLN A 129 -3.64 -17.20 -10.13
N ALA A 130 -3.78 -17.75 -8.92
CA ALA A 130 -5.05 -17.89 -8.21
C ALA A 130 -5.63 -16.57 -7.69
N GLY A 131 -4.98 -15.43 -7.92
CA GLY A 131 -5.48 -14.09 -7.59
C GLY A 131 -5.26 -13.64 -6.15
N TYR A 132 -4.78 -14.50 -5.25
CA TYR A 132 -4.46 -14.14 -3.86
C TYR A 132 -3.12 -13.42 -3.68
N PHE A 133 -2.25 -13.53 -4.67
CA PHE A 133 -0.98 -12.83 -4.72
C PHE A 133 -1.04 -11.87 -5.90
N GLU A 134 -1.44 -10.62 -5.64
CA GLU A 134 -1.42 -9.60 -6.68
C GLU A 134 -0.01 -9.49 -7.24
N ARG A 135 0.11 -9.78 -8.53
CA ARG A 135 1.37 -9.67 -9.25
C ARG A 135 1.51 -8.21 -9.62
N CYS A 136 2.37 -7.47 -8.92
CA CYS A 136 2.82 -6.15 -9.34
C CYS A 136 3.61 -6.31 -10.66
N ARG A 137 2.90 -6.40 -11.80
CA ARG A 137 3.51 -6.56 -13.14
C ARG A 137 3.80 -5.19 -13.71
N LEU A 138 5.02 -4.71 -13.48
CA LEU A 138 5.59 -3.61 -14.24
C LEU A 138 5.84 -4.07 -15.69
N LYS A 139 4.93 -3.75 -16.62
CA LYS A 139 5.25 -3.69 -18.05
C LYS A 139 5.51 -2.23 -18.41
N CYS A 140 6.73 -1.94 -18.84
CA CYS A 140 7.15 -0.59 -19.20
C CYS A 140 7.24 -0.45 -20.73
N ASP A 141 6.21 0.15 -21.34
CA ASP A 141 6.20 0.50 -22.78
C ASP A 141 6.86 1.88 -23.05
N MET A 142 7.39 2.55 -22.02
CA MET A 142 7.99 3.89 -22.14
C MET A 142 9.50 3.86 -22.41
N VAL A 143 10.16 2.71 -22.21
CA VAL A 143 11.61 2.55 -22.42
C VAL A 143 11.98 2.66 -23.91
N ASP A 144 11.12 2.22 -24.84
CA ASP A 144 11.41 2.27 -26.28
C ASP A 144 11.44 3.69 -26.86
N ARG A 145 10.86 4.70 -26.20
CA ARG A 145 10.94 6.11 -26.64
C ARG A 145 12.16 6.86 -26.10
N LEU A 146 12.81 6.37 -25.05
CA LEU A 146 13.98 7.02 -24.42
C LEU A 146 15.34 6.47 -24.93
N ILE A 147 15.35 5.32 -25.61
CA ILE A 147 16.57 4.67 -26.18
C ILE A 147 17.15 5.43 -27.40
N GLY A 148 16.59 6.59 -27.77
CA GLY A 148 17.10 7.41 -28.88
C GLY A 148 18.35 8.25 -28.57
N CYS A 149 18.76 8.41 -27.30
CA CYS A 149 19.92 9.24 -26.95
C CYS A 149 21.13 8.38 -26.59
N LYS A 150 22.16 8.40 -27.45
CA LYS A 150 23.37 7.57 -27.31
C LYS A 150 24.50 8.17 -26.47
N ASP A 151 24.33 9.35 -25.87
CA ASP A 151 25.40 9.99 -25.10
C ASP A 151 24.84 10.68 -23.84
N MET A 152 24.91 10.03 -22.67
CA MET A 152 24.76 10.69 -21.36
C MET A 152 25.55 9.93 -20.29
N ASP A 153 26.86 10.17 -20.26
CA ASP A 153 27.76 9.72 -19.20
C ASP A 153 27.69 10.71 -18.02
N MET A 154 27.09 10.26 -16.90
CA MET A 154 26.94 10.95 -15.60
C MET A 154 25.99 12.17 -15.52
N CYS A 155 25.09 12.15 -14.53
CA CYS A 155 24.36 13.32 -14.05
C CYS A 155 24.52 13.42 -12.52
N HIS A 156 25.18 14.46 -12.03
CA HIS A 156 25.14 14.84 -10.62
C HIS A 156 23.99 15.83 -10.42
N VAL A 157 23.01 15.50 -9.58
CA VAL A 157 21.92 16.42 -9.25
C VAL A 157 22.01 16.77 -7.77
N ALA A 158 22.44 18.00 -7.48
CA ALA A 158 22.30 18.58 -6.14
C ALA A 158 20.83 18.91 -5.92
N LEU A 159 20.10 18.06 -5.19
CA LEU A 159 18.68 18.27 -4.93
C LEU A 159 18.49 18.87 -3.53
N SER A 160 17.91 20.06 -3.48
CA SER A 160 17.38 20.66 -2.26
C SER A 160 16.01 20.06 -1.97
N ALA A 161 15.92 19.21 -0.93
CA ALA A 161 14.64 18.77 -0.40
C ALA A 161 13.96 19.93 0.36
N LYS A 162 12.69 20.20 0.08
CA LYS A 162 11.88 21.12 0.90
C LYS A 162 11.39 20.38 2.15
N TRP A 163 12.00 20.69 3.28
CA TRP A 163 11.66 20.12 4.59
C TRP A 163 10.56 20.93 5.29
N LYS A 164 9.49 20.27 5.76
CA LYS A 164 8.49 20.83 6.70
C LYS A 164 8.72 20.21 8.09
N SER A 165 8.81 20.99 9.16
CA SER A 165 9.51 20.70 10.45
C SER A 165 8.80 19.88 11.54
N GLY A 166 9.61 19.20 12.35
CA GLY A 166 9.21 18.71 13.68
C GLY A 166 9.05 17.20 13.81
N MET A 167 9.90 16.37 13.20
CA MET A 167 9.92 14.91 13.37
C MET A 167 11.16 14.49 14.18
N ARG A 168 11.00 13.87 15.36
CA ARG A 168 12.08 13.21 16.13
C ARG A 168 11.75 11.76 16.47
N LEU A 169 10.53 11.30 16.21
CA LEU A 169 10.20 9.85 16.20
C LEU A 169 9.23 9.43 15.11
N LEU A 170 8.87 10.36 14.24
CA LEU A 170 8.48 9.92 12.91
C LEU A 170 9.80 9.58 12.25
N ARG A 171 10.09 8.27 12.12
CA ARG A 171 11.20 7.76 11.33
C ARG A 171 11.38 8.67 10.11
N ILE A 172 12.61 8.96 9.71
CA ILE A 172 12.79 9.24 8.29
C ILE A 172 12.33 8.01 7.55
N LYS A 173 11.11 8.10 7.03
CA LYS A 173 10.62 7.33 5.92
C LYS A 173 10.34 8.23 4.72
N ARG A 174 10.43 9.57 4.81
CA ARG A 174 10.01 10.47 3.72
C ARG A 174 10.86 11.74 3.63
N VAL A 175 11.75 11.75 2.63
CA VAL A 175 12.27 12.96 1.97
C VAL A 175 11.68 12.93 0.57
N TYR A 176 10.78 13.86 0.25
CA TYR A 176 10.13 13.89 -1.08
C TYR A 176 11.00 14.69 -2.06
N PHE A 177 11.35 14.08 -3.19
CA PHE A 177 11.89 14.78 -4.35
C PHE A 177 10.77 14.99 -5.38
N ARG A 178 10.74 16.17 -5.99
CA ARG A 178 9.99 16.39 -7.23
C ARG A 178 11.03 16.57 -8.33
N THR A 179 11.34 15.48 -9.03
CA THR A 179 12.21 15.51 -10.21
C THR A 179 11.39 15.02 -11.39
N ILE A 180 11.32 15.83 -12.44
CA ILE A 180 10.77 15.45 -13.74
C ILE A 180 11.74 14.42 -14.33
N LEU A 181 11.56 13.14 -14.03
CA LEU A 181 12.19 12.02 -14.73
C LEU A 181 11.42 10.75 -14.36
N ALA A 182 10.69 10.24 -15.34
CA ALA A 182 9.76 9.12 -15.21
C ALA A 182 10.47 7.79 -14.90
N GLY A 183 9.85 6.97 -14.04
CA GLY A 183 9.98 5.52 -14.09
C GLY A 183 9.92 4.76 -12.76
N LEU A 184 8.79 4.05 -12.57
CA LEU A 184 8.60 2.77 -11.88
C LEU A 184 8.36 2.76 -10.35
N THR A 185 7.09 2.88 -9.94
CA THR A 185 6.38 1.91 -9.07
C THR A 185 4.86 2.14 -9.15
N PHE A 186 4.07 1.08 -9.36
CA PHE A 186 2.60 1.13 -9.33
C PHE A 186 2.11 0.55 -7.99
N GLY A 187 2.03 1.44 -7.01
CA GLY A 187 0.98 1.51 -5.98
C GLY A 187 0.41 2.95 -6.05
N PRO A 188 -0.49 3.39 -5.15
CA PRO A 188 -1.02 4.76 -5.21
C PRO A 188 0.17 5.72 -5.33
N PRO A 189 0.10 6.68 -6.27
CA PRO A 189 1.24 7.15 -7.08
C PRO A 189 2.55 7.08 -6.33
N ALA A 190 3.29 5.99 -6.51
CA ALA A 190 4.62 5.85 -5.95
C ALA A 190 5.60 6.61 -6.84
N GLU A 191 5.49 7.95 -6.78
CA GLU A 191 6.45 8.92 -7.30
C GLU A 191 7.64 9.13 -6.35
N GLU A 192 7.79 8.29 -5.31
CA GLU A 192 8.56 8.64 -4.12
C GLU A 192 9.51 7.51 -3.71
N TRP A 193 10.82 7.80 -3.75
CA TRP A 193 11.87 6.92 -3.25
C TRP A 193 12.14 7.23 -1.77
N LEU A 194 12.28 6.17 -0.97
CA LEU A 194 12.54 6.28 0.45
C LEU A 194 14.04 6.28 0.70
N LEU A 195 14.55 7.42 1.19
CA LEU A 195 15.95 7.57 1.54
C LEU A 195 16.20 6.96 2.93
N ASP A 196 16.66 5.70 2.94
CA ASP A 196 16.89 4.81 4.11
C ASP A 196 15.66 4.15 4.75
N GLY A 197 15.42 2.88 4.41
CA GLY A 197 14.30 2.06 4.90
C GLY A 197 14.66 1.05 5.99
N ARG A 198 15.86 1.15 6.57
CA ARG A 198 16.30 0.27 7.67
C ARG A 198 15.46 0.53 8.93
N ALA A 199 15.31 -0.47 9.79
CA ALA A 199 14.68 -0.24 11.08
C ALA A 199 15.59 0.64 11.95
N HIS A 200 15.03 1.54 12.76
CA HIS A 200 15.79 2.47 13.62
C HIS A 200 16.87 1.76 14.48
N VAL A 201 16.57 0.55 14.94
CA VAL A 201 17.51 -0.28 15.72
C VAL A 201 18.77 -0.70 14.93
N ASP A 202 18.71 -0.64 13.59
CA ASP A 202 19.77 -1.04 12.68
C ASP A 202 20.50 0.17 12.06
N VAL A 203 20.12 1.41 12.44
CA VAL A 203 20.72 2.65 11.94
C VAL A 203 21.55 3.30 13.05
N PRO A 204 22.87 3.51 12.85
CA PRO A 204 23.71 4.27 13.77
C PRO A 204 23.13 5.68 14.03
N GLU A 205 23.20 6.17 15.27
CA GLU A 205 22.58 7.45 15.68
C GLU A 205 23.02 8.65 14.81
N ASP A 206 24.25 8.65 14.31
CA ASP A 206 24.80 9.66 13.41
C ASP A 206 24.20 9.62 11.99
N GLN A 207 23.71 8.45 11.58
CA GLN A 207 23.05 8.22 10.29
C GLN A 207 21.52 8.37 10.36
N VAL A 208 20.94 8.41 11.56
CA VAL A 208 19.52 8.76 11.73
C VAL A 208 19.32 10.15 11.19
N GLY A 209 18.47 10.30 10.18
CA GLY A 209 18.22 11.62 9.66
C GLY A 209 17.17 12.39 10.46
N MET A 210 17.28 13.71 10.33
CA MET A 210 16.53 14.70 11.08
C MET A 210 15.92 15.72 10.12
N PRO A 211 14.82 16.39 10.53
CA PRO A 211 14.28 17.53 9.79
C PRO A 211 15.36 18.56 9.44
N GLY A 212 15.54 18.81 8.15
CA GLY A 212 16.53 19.75 7.63
C GLY A 212 17.81 19.09 7.14
N ASP A 213 18.06 17.81 7.41
CA ASP A 213 19.26 17.13 6.91
C ASP A 213 19.29 17.11 5.38
N LYS A 214 20.46 17.31 4.79
CA LYS A 214 20.61 17.20 3.33
C LYS A 214 21.19 15.84 2.98
N TYR A 215 20.81 15.35 1.80
CA TYR A 215 21.34 14.11 1.27
C TYR A 215 21.81 14.30 -0.15
N LEU A 216 22.97 13.76 -0.46
CA LEU A 216 23.47 13.63 -1.82
C LEU A 216 22.97 12.30 -2.38
N VAL A 217 22.13 12.35 -3.40
CA VAL A 217 21.62 11.16 -4.08
C VAL A 217 22.37 11.01 -5.39
N THR A 218 23.01 9.87 -5.59
CA THR A 218 23.79 9.57 -6.80
C THR A 218 23.10 8.45 -7.55
N PHE A 219 22.76 8.71 -8.80
CA PHE A 219 22.21 7.70 -9.71
C PHE A 219 23.24 7.41 -10.80
N ARG A 220 23.55 6.12 -10.99
CA ARG A 220 24.47 5.63 -12.02
C ARG A 220 23.73 4.69 -12.96
N TRP A 221 23.92 4.91 -14.26
CA TRP A 221 23.37 4.07 -15.31
C TRP A 221 24.50 3.62 -16.22
N GLU A 222 25.10 2.48 -15.90
CA GLU A 222 26.07 1.80 -16.76
C GLU A 222 25.49 0.44 -17.19
N LYS A 223 26.10 -0.68 -16.78
CA LYS A 223 25.58 -2.03 -17.04
C LYS A 223 24.34 -2.38 -16.19
N TYR A 224 24.19 -1.75 -15.03
CA TYR A 224 23.02 -1.86 -14.15
C TYR A 224 22.61 -0.46 -13.67
N LYS A 225 21.36 -0.33 -13.23
CA LYS A 225 20.86 0.89 -12.58
C LYS A 225 21.23 0.84 -11.10
N GLU A 226 22.02 1.79 -10.64
CA GLU A 226 22.44 1.92 -9.24
C GLU A 226 21.99 3.28 -8.69
N LEU A 227 21.41 3.26 -7.49
CA LEU A 227 21.02 4.45 -6.74
C LEU A 227 21.68 4.38 -5.37
N THR A 228 22.51 5.36 -5.04
CA THR A 228 23.15 5.51 -3.72
C THR A 228 22.80 6.85 -3.10
N TRP A 229 22.92 6.96 -1.78
CA TRP A 229 22.71 8.21 -1.08
C TRP A 229 23.68 8.36 0.10
N GLU A 230 24.05 9.60 0.39
CA GLU A 230 24.93 9.97 1.51
C GLU A 230 24.33 11.15 2.25
N LYS A 231 24.36 11.10 3.60
CA LYS A 231 23.93 12.21 4.45
C LYS A 231 25.01 13.29 4.47
N LEU A 232 24.66 14.51 4.08
CA LEU A 232 25.55 15.66 4.12
C LEU A 232 25.58 16.27 5.52
N SER A 233 26.72 16.87 5.89
CA SER A 233 26.88 17.57 7.18
C SER A 233 26.10 18.90 7.26
N GLU A 234 25.65 19.42 6.11
CA GLU A 234 24.85 20.64 6.06
C GLU A 234 23.37 20.39 6.32
N THR A 235 22.75 21.27 7.11
CA THR A 235 21.31 21.30 7.32
C THR A 235 20.67 22.50 6.64
N GLY A 236 19.44 22.33 6.16
CA GLY A 236 18.59 23.36 5.59
C GLY A 236 17.58 23.92 6.60
N PRO A 237 16.95 25.06 6.28
CA PRO A 237 15.88 25.61 7.10
C PRO A 237 14.67 24.67 7.12
N VAL A 238 13.98 24.62 8.27
CA VAL A 238 12.85 23.72 8.47
C VAL A 238 11.60 24.54 8.82
N GLU A 239 10.63 24.60 7.91
CA GLU A 239 9.43 25.42 8.12
C GLU A 239 8.49 24.81 9.16
N PRO A 240 7.97 25.57 10.15
CA PRO A 240 7.00 25.08 11.13
C PRO A 240 5.79 24.42 10.44
N GLY A 241 5.51 23.17 10.81
CA GLY A 241 4.35 22.46 10.28
C GLY A 241 3.03 23.08 10.74
N LYS A 242 2.04 23.11 9.84
CA LYS A 242 0.65 23.47 10.15
C LYS A 242 -0.17 22.23 10.49
N TYR A 243 -1.15 22.38 11.37
CA TYR A 243 -2.03 21.31 11.80
C TYR A 243 -3.46 21.59 11.38
N TYR A 244 -4.15 20.53 11.01
CA TYR A 244 -5.51 20.56 10.51
C TYR A 244 -6.30 19.47 11.21
N LEU A 245 -7.56 19.74 11.49
CA LEU A 245 -8.50 18.78 12.03
C LEU A 245 -9.39 18.27 10.88
N CYS A 246 -9.64 16.96 10.84
CA CYS A 246 -10.52 16.34 9.84
C CYS A 246 -11.60 15.53 10.55
N GLY A 247 -12.86 15.75 10.17
CA GLY A 247 -14.00 14.98 10.68
C GLY A 247 -15.28 15.30 9.91
N PRO A 248 -16.42 14.68 10.27
CA PRO A 248 -17.71 14.83 9.58
C PRO A 248 -18.20 16.28 9.45
N TRP A 249 -17.87 17.16 10.39
CA TRP A 249 -18.30 18.58 10.38
C TRP A 249 -17.76 19.39 9.20
N SER A 250 -16.68 18.94 8.58
CA SER A 250 -16.11 19.53 7.36
C SER A 250 -16.26 18.62 6.16
N GLY A 251 -17.03 17.52 6.27
CA GLY A 251 -17.00 16.45 5.28
C GLY A 251 -15.59 15.88 5.07
N TRP A 252 -14.84 15.76 6.17
CA TRP A 252 -13.44 15.32 6.20
C TRP A 252 -12.44 16.22 5.46
N ASP A 253 -12.80 17.47 5.14
CA ASP A 253 -11.85 18.50 4.70
C ASP A 253 -10.98 19.02 5.86
N PHE A 254 -9.88 19.68 5.50
CA PHE A 254 -8.88 20.21 6.41
C PHE A 254 -9.34 21.52 7.08
N VAL A 255 -9.62 21.49 8.37
CA VAL A 255 -9.88 22.69 9.17
C VAL A 255 -8.59 23.12 9.87
N GLU A 256 -8.02 24.27 9.51
CA GLU A 256 -6.74 24.73 10.07
C GLU A 256 -6.85 25.02 11.58
N MET A 257 -5.98 24.41 12.36
CA MET A 257 -5.84 24.69 13.78
C MET A 257 -4.92 25.89 14.00
N GLN A 258 -5.36 26.83 14.84
CA GLN A 258 -4.60 28.04 15.14
C GLN A 258 -3.68 27.83 16.34
N PRO A 259 -2.47 28.40 16.37
CA PRO A 259 -1.62 28.37 17.56
C PRO A 259 -2.37 28.94 18.77
N ASP A 260 -2.43 28.18 19.85
CA ASP A 260 -3.20 28.53 21.05
C ASP A 260 -2.28 28.66 22.27
N THR A 261 -2.29 29.82 22.93
CA THR A 261 -1.54 30.05 24.17
C THR A 261 -2.35 29.76 25.44
N THR A 262 -3.65 29.48 25.29
CA THR A 262 -4.65 29.25 26.35
C THR A 262 -4.88 27.78 26.69
N GLY A 263 -4.10 26.86 26.10
CA GLY A 263 -4.23 25.42 26.31
C GLY A 263 -4.23 24.98 27.79
N PRO A 264 -4.62 23.72 28.08
CA PRO A 264 -4.86 23.20 29.44
C PRO A 264 -3.69 23.42 30.41
N ARG A 265 -2.46 23.58 29.90
CA ARG A 265 -1.26 24.00 30.64
C ARG A 265 -0.78 25.35 30.11
N ARG A 266 -1.31 26.43 30.69
CA ARG A 266 -0.95 27.83 30.37
C ARG A 266 0.59 27.99 30.33
N ARG A 267 1.10 28.68 29.29
CA ARG A 267 2.53 29.06 29.05
C ARG A 267 3.44 28.06 28.32
N ARG A 268 2.98 26.89 27.86
CA ARG A 268 3.81 26.00 27.01
C ARG A 268 3.60 26.33 25.52
N LYS A 269 4.68 26.57 24.76
CA LYS A 269 4.61 26.69 23.29
C LYS A 269 4.29 25.32 22.67
N GLY A 270 3.60 25.30 21.52
CA GLY A 270 3.28 24.07 20.78
C GLY A 270 1.83 23.58 20.89
N TRP A 271 0.94 24.38 21.47
CA TRP A 271 -0.51 24.12 21.44
C TRP A 271 -1.15 24.75 20.21
N TYR A 272 -2.11 24.03 19.64
CA TYR A 272 -2.98 24.44 18.55
C TYR A 272 -4.42 24.15 18.94
N SER A 273 -5.37 24.96 18.49
CA SER A 273 -6.78 24.67 18.73
C SER A 273 -7.68 25.11 17.58
N VAL A 274 -8.87 24.51 17.55
CA VAL A 274 -9.94 24.86 16.63
C VAL A 274 -11.28 24.52 17.28
N GLU A 275 -12.31 25.32 16.98
CA GLU A 275 -13.68 25.03 17.37
C GLU A 275 -14.40 24.30 16.24
N VAL A 276 -15.11 23.23 16.58
CA VAL A 276 -15.91 22.45 15.64
C VAL A 276 -17.30 22.23 16.20
N GLN A 277 -18.28 22.14 15.30
CA GLN A 277 -19.65 21.85 15.64
C GLN A 277 -19.98 20.41 15.24
N VAL A 278 -20.45 19.60 16.19
CA VAL A 278 -20.77 18.19 15.97
C VAL A 278 -21.86 18.06 14.91
N SER A 279 -21.58 17.34 13.82
CA SER A 279 -22.54 17.13 12.71
C SER A 279 -23.11 15.70 12.66
N SER A 280 -22.39 14.70 13.17
CA SER A 280 -22.79 13.29 13.19
C SER A 280 -22.54 12.64 14.55
N LEU A 281 -23.18 11.49 14.80
CA LEU A 281 -23.08 10.76 16.06
C LEU A 281 -22.73 9.28 15.80
N PRO A 282 -21.60 8.74 16.29
CA PRO A 282 -20.49 9.47 16.93
C PRO A 282 -19.76 10.38 15.93
N SER A 283 -19.25 11.53 16.39
CA SER A 283 -18.44 12.40 15.54
C SER A 283 -16.98 11.98 15.62
N GLU A 284 -16.49 11.37 14.56
CA GLU A 284 -15.12 10.84 14.51
C GLU A 284 -14.14 11.87 13.96
N PHE A 285 -12.89 11.87 14.40
CA PHE A 285 -11.88 12.79 13.87
C PHE A 285 -10.44 12.30 13.99
N LEU A 286 -9.57 12.98 13.24
CA LEU A 286 -8.11 12.85 13.31
C LEU A 286 -7.43 14.21 13.10
N VAL A 287 -6.14 14.28 13.38
CA VAL A 287 -5.31 15.47 13.14
C VAL A 287 -4.40 15.19 11.96
N VAL A 288 -4.33 16.11 11.01
CA VAL A 288 -3.46 16.01 9.83
C VAL A 288 -2.45 17.14 9.85
N ARG A 289 -1.21 16.81 9.50
CA ARG A 289 -0.17 17.82 9.31
C ARG A 289 -0.04 18.20 7.85
N ASN A 290 0.05 19.50 7.57
CA ASN A 290 0.31 20.07 6.24
C ASN A 290 -0.64 19.58 5.12
N GLN A 291 -1.91 19.31 5.46
CA GLN A 291 -2.92 18.82 4.51
C GLN A 291 -2.54 17.52 3.77
N ASP A 292 -1.73 16.68 4.43
CA ASP A 292 -1.27 15.39 3.89
C ASP A 292 -1.78 14.25 4.78
N PHE A 293 -2.80 13.51 4.34
CA PHE A 293 -3.35 12.38 5.10
C PHE A 293 -2.32 11.30 5.43
N ARG A 294 -1.20 11.25 4.70
CA ARG A 294 -0.08 10.36 5.01
C ARG A 294 0.79 10.87 6.16
N GLN A 295 0.44 12.03 6.72
CA GLN A 295 0.95 12.62 7.95
C GLN A 295 -0.18 12.73 8.99
N ALA A 296 -1.19 11.87 8.90
CA ALA A 296 -2.26 11.80 9.88
C ALA A 296 -1.73 11.30 11.22
N ILE A 297 -2.25 11.92 12.27
CA ILE A 297 -2.02 11.61 13.68
C ILE A 297 -3.37 11.14 14.22
N TYR A 298 -3.36 10.00 14.86
CA TYR A 298 -4.56 9.27 15.26
C TYR A 298 -4.34 8.54 16.59
N PRO A 299 -5.40 8.13 17.30
CA PRO A 299 -5.23 7.33 18.51
C PRO A 299 -4.86 5.90 18.17
N GLN A 300 -4.04 5.28 19.02
CA GLN A 300 -3.85 3.84 19.01
C GLN A 300 -5.18 3.16 19.30
N ALA A 301 -5.62 2.30 18.39
CA ALA A 301 -6.82 1.51 18.60
C ALA A 301 -6.56 0.45 19.69
N PRO A 302 -7.38 0.36 20.74
CA PRO A 302 -7.24 -0.71 21.72
C PRO A 302 -7.53 -2.07 21.07
N PRO A 303 -6.89 -3.17 21.54
CA PRO A 303 -7.19 -4.49 21.00
C PRO A 303 -8.67 -4.82 21.18
N ALA A 304 -9.31 -5.35 20.13
CA ALA A 304 -10.76 -5.61 20.12
C ALA A 304 -11.26 -6.45 21.31
N ALA A 305 -10.39 -7.30 21.89
CA ALA A 305 -10.70 -8.14 23.05
C ALA A 305 -10.79 -7.37 24.38
N THR A 306 -10.34 -6.12 24.46
CA THR A 306 -10.24 -5.36 25.73
C THR A 306 -11.49 -4.57 26.09
N GLY A 307 -12.38 -4.31 25.12
CA GLY A 307 -13.60 -3.50 25.33
C GLY A 307 -13.35 -2.04 25.74
N LEU A 308 -12.09 -1.57 25.71
CA LEU A 308 -11.73 -0.18 25.99
C LEU A 308 -12.12 0.71 24.81
N GLU A 309 -12.68 1.88 25.10
CA GLU A 309 -12.99 2.89 24.08
C GLU A 309 -11.83 3.86 23.87
N ILE A 310 -11.74 4.40 22.65
CA ILE A 310 -10.79 5.45 22.32
C ILE A 310 -11.19 6.73 23.05
N SER A 311 -10.23 7.38 23.72
CA SER A 311 -10.45 8.63 24.45
C SER A 311 -9.26 9.59 24.29
N GLN A 312 -9.36 10.77 24.90
CA GLN A 312 -8.26 11.74 25.01
C GLN A 312 -7.01 11.19 25.73
N HIS A 313 -7.12 10.05 26.42
CA HIS A 313 -6.03 9.37 27.11
C HIS A 313 -5.40 8.24 26.30
N SER A 314 -5.96 7.90 25.13
CA SER A 314 -5.38 6.91 24.23
C SER A 314 -3.99 7.34 23.77
N ALA A 315 -3.06 6.39 23.66
CA ALA A 315 -1.74 6.66 23.11
C ALA A 315 -1.85 7.23 21.69
N MET A 316 -0.97 8.16 21.35
CA MET A 316 -0.96 8.81 20.04
C MET A 316 -0.11 7.98 19.07
N CYS A 317 -0.63 7.76 17.89
CA CYS A 317 0.06 7.15 16.77
C CYS A 317 0.26 8.19 15.64
N GLY A 318 1.38 8.05 14.95
CA GLY A 318 1.71 8.76 13.73
C GLY A 318 1.50 7.91 12.48
N PRO A 319 1.78 8.46 11.29
CA PRO A 319 1.62 7.77 10.01
C PRO A 319 2.40 6.45 9.85
N ASP A 320 3.38 6.17 10.70
CA ASP A 320 4.24 4.99 10.62
C ASP A 320 3.79 3.79 11.46
N ASP A 321 2.81 3.98 12.35
CA ASP A 321 2.44 3.01 13.40
C ASP A 321 1.44 1.93 12.94
N GLY A 322 0.92 2.01 11.71
CA GLY A 322 0.17 0.94 11.04
C GLY A 322 -1.24 0.62 11.57
N GLU A 323 -1.56 0.94 12.83
CA GLU A 323 -2.85 0.69 13.47
C GLU A 323 -3.69 1.97 13.61
N SER A 324 -4.61 2.25 12.69
CA SER A 324 -5.40 3.51 12.74
C SER A 324 -6.71 3.40 13.52
N GLY A 325 -6.81 4.11 14.65
CA GLY A 325 -8.08 4.48 15.27
C GLY A 325 -8.59 5.87 14.84
N LEU A 326 -9.75 6.27 15.35
CA LEU A 326 -10.30 7.64 15.23
C LEU A 326 -10.78 8.10 16.60
N TRP A 327 -10.51 9.35 16.98
CA TRP A 327 -11.11 9.92 18.19
C TRP A 327 -12.59 10.12 17.96
N LYS A 328 -13.39 10.00 19.02
CA LYS A 328 -14.85 10.10 18.94
C LYS A 328 -15.38 11.10 19.95
N ILE A 329 -16.26 11.98 19.51
CA ILE A 329 -17.08 12.85 20.35
C ILE A 329 -18.51 12.31 20.31
N GLN A 330 -19.04 11.96 21.49
CA GLN A 330 -20.41 11.49 21.66
C GLN A 330 -21.23 12.60 22.34
N ASP A 331 -21.80 13.49 21.55
CA ASP A 331 -22.67 14.58 22.03
C ASP A 331 -23.69 14.98 20.96
N LEU A 332 -24.75 15.70 21.34
CA LEU A 332 -25.83 16.08 20.43
C LEU A 332 -25.31 16.85 19.21
N ARG A 333 -25.97 16.63 18.05
CA ARG A 333 -25.75 17.42 16.84
C ARG A 333 -25.92 18.90 17.16
N GLY A 334 -24.96 19.72 16.74
CA GLY A 334 -24.92 21.15 17.07
C GLY A 334 -24.06 21.51 18.29
N ALA A 335 -23.66 20.54 19.12
CA ALA A 335 -22.75 20.80 20.23
C ALA A 335 -21.40 21.31 19.71
N VAL A 336 -20.89 22.38 20.32
CA VAL A 336 -19.61 22.99 19.94
C VAL A 336 -18.52 22.48 20.85
N TYR A 337 -17.42 22.03 20.25
CA TYR A 337 -16.24 21.56 20.96
C TYR A 337 -15.01 22.35 20.50
N LYS A 338 -14.22 22.80 21.46
CA LYS A 338 -12.87 23.30 21.21
C LYS A 338 -11.89 22.15 21.35
N ILE A 339 -11.26 21.75 20.25
CA ILE A 339 -10.26 20.68 20.21
C ILE A 339 -8.87 21.30 20.28
N PHE A 340 -8.04 20.75 21.16
CA PHE A 340 -6.66 21.14 21.40
C PHE A 340 -5.72 20.03 20.93
N PHE A 341 -4.68 20.41 20.22
CA PHE A 341 -3.58 19.53 19.86
C PHE A 341 -2.27 20.13 20.38
N TYR A 342 -1.50 19.34 21.10
CA TYR A 342 -0.18 19.69 21.58
C TYR A 342 0.89 18.89 20.85
N ARG A 343 1.93 19.58 20.42
CA ARG A 343 3.19 18.98 20.02
C ARG A 343 4.33 19.77 20.60
N ASP A 344 5.27 19.09 21.24
CA ASP A 344 6.47 19.75 21.71
C ASP A 344 7.30 20.26 20.51
N PRO A 345 7.69 21.54 20.48
CA PRO A 345 8.52 22.08 19.40
C PRO A 345 9.97 21.58 19.44
N GLU A 346 10.44 21.09 20.58
CA GLU A 346 11.83 20.65 20.81
C GLU A 346 11.97 19.12 20.84
N ASP A 347 10.85 18.43 21.07
CA ASP A 347 10.74 16.98 21.09
C ASP A 347 9.64 16.49 20.14
N CYS A 348 9.96 15.52 19.30
CA CYS A 348 8.98 14.99 18.36
C CYS A 348 8.79 13.47 18.43
N GLU A 349 8.94 12.95 19.65
CA GLU A 349 8.33 11.74 20.18
C GLU A 349 6.78 11.77 20.14
N PRO A 350 6.09 10.70 19.71
CA PRO A 350 4.64 10.56 19.87
C PRO A 350 4.19 10.65 21.32
N THR A 351 5.06 10.24 22.26
CA THR A 351 4.84 10.44 23.71
C THR A 351 4.79 11.93 24.11
N SER A 352 5.31 12.81 23.25
CA SER A 352 5.30 14.26 23.38
C SER A 352 4.19 14.95 22.58
N MET A 353 3.26 14.17 22.02
CA MET A 353 2.01 14.66 21.44
C MET A 353 0.84 14.46 22.41
N ARG A 354 -0.14 15.37 22.39
CA ARG A 354 -1.39 15.21 23.15
C ARG A 354 -2.57 15.78 22.37
N VAL A 355 -3.74 15.19 22.56
CA VAL A 355 -5.02 15.77 22.13
C VAL A 355 -5.92 15.93 23.35
N ASP A 356 -6.72 16.97 23.37
CA ASP A 356 -7.71 17.25 24.42
C ASP A 356 -8.88 17.97 23.75
N TRP A 357 -10.09 17.88 24.28
CA TRP A 357 -11.24 18.63 23.76
C TRP A 357 -12.19 19.01 24.88
N LYS A 358 -12.79 20.20 24.76
CA LYS A 358 -13.73 20.73 25.75
C LYS A 358 -14.98 21.23 25.07
N LYS A 359 -16.13 20.90 25.65
CA LYS A 359 -17.41 21.44 25.22
C LYS A 359 -17.43 22.94 25.50
N VAL A 360 -17.89 23.71 24.52
CA VAL A 360 -18.17 25.14 24.66
C VAL A 360 -19.63 25.25 25.12
N GLU A 361 -19.86 25.91 26.25
CA GLU A 361 -21.19 25.99 26.89
C GLU A 361 -22.14 26.98 26.18
N GLU A 362 -21.65 27.77 25.23
CA GLU A 362 -22.47 28.68 24.43
C GLU A 362 -23.31 27.91 23.41
N GLU A 363 -24.64 28.09 23.47
CA GLU A 363 -25.54 27.63 22.43
C GLU A 363 -25.31 28.44 21.15
N ARG A 364 -24.98 27.74 20.06
CA ARG A 364 -24.82 28.33 18.73
C ARG A 364 -25.80 27.67 17.77
N GLU A 365 -26.30 28.44 16.83
CA GLU A 365 -27.16 27.92 15.77
C GLU A 365 -26.41 26.82 15.01
N TYR A 366 -27.09 25.71 14.72
CA TYR A 366 -26.51 24.62 13.96
C TYR A 366 -26.60 24.93 12.48
N HIS A 367 -25.43 25.08 11.85
CA HIS A 367 -25.33 25.17 10.40
C HIS A 367 -24.90 23.82 9.85
N GLU A 368 -25.82 23.15 9.16
CA GLU A 368 -25.49 21.96 8.40
C GLU A 368 -24.50 22.34 7.29
N PRO A 369 -23.31 21.71 7.22
CA PRO A 369 -22.35 22.00 6.17
C PRO A 369 -22.95 21.66 4.81
N GLU A 370 -22.68 22.49 3.80
CA GLU A 370 -23.09 22.17 2.44
C GLU A 370 -22.50 20.83 1.99
N ALA A 371 -23.31 20.05 1.27
CA ALA A 371 -22.90 18.75 0.74
C ALA A 371 -21.64 18.88 -0.14
N ALA A 372 -20.60 18.15 0.24
CA ALA A 372 -19.37 18.04 -0.54
C ALA A 372 -19.31 16.67 -1.21
N TYR A 373 -19.08 16.65 -2.52
CA TYR A 373 -19.09 15.43 -3.32
C TYR A 373 -17.68 15.01 -3.72
N TYR A 374 -17.42 13.71 -3.71
CA TYR A 374 -16.10 13.15 -3.99
C TYR A 374 -16.19 11.92 -4.88
N VAL A 375 -15.44 11.88 -5.97
CA VAL A 375 -15.33 10.69 -6.82
C VAL A 375 -14.40 9.68 -6.15
N ASN A 376 -14.91 8.47 -5.99
CA ASN A 376 -14.20 7.33 -5.42
C ASN A 376 -14.21 6.19 -6.44
N SER A 377 -13.04 5.68 -6.81
CA SER A 377 -12.90 4.80 -7.97
C SER A 377 -11.73 3.84 -7.81
N SER A 378 -11.50 2.98 -8.80
CA SER A 378 -10.30 2.15 -8.84
C SER A 378 -9.00 2.96 -8.89
N CYS A 379 -9.00 4.22 -9.35
CA CYS A 379 -7.77 5.03 -9.43
C CYS A 379 -7.26 5.48 -8.05
N ASN A 380 -8.09 5.39 -7.01
CA ASN A 380 -7.74 5.75 -5.64
C ASN A 380 -8.03 4.60 -4.67
N ASP A 381 -7.97 3.36 -5.16
CA ASP A 381 -8.18 2.12 -4.41
C ASP A 381 -9.52 2.08 -3.65
N PHE A 382 -10.53 2.78 -4.16
CA PHE A 382 -11.81 3.01 -3.47
C PHE A 382 -11.64 3.52 -2.02
N SER A 383 -10.53 4.22 -1.76
CA SER A 383 -10.23 4.79 -0.46
C SER A 383 -10.87 6.17 -0.33
N HIS A 384 -11.88 6.25 0.54
CA HIS A 384 -12.52 7.50 0.97
C HIS A 384 -11.55 8.65 1.35
N ARG A 385 -10.33 8.32 1.82
CA ARG A 385 -9.31 9.34 2.20
C ARG A 385 -8.67 10.01 0.99
N THR A 386 -8.60 9.29 -0.13
CA THR A 386 -8.00 9.71 -1.40
C THR A 386 -9.06 9.98 -2.48
N ALA A 387 -10.34 10.05 -2.08
CA ALA A 387 -11.45 10.43 -2.95
C ALA A 387 -11.24 11.85 -3.52
N ILE A 388 -11.45 12.00 -4.83
CA ILE A 388 -11.20 13.25 -5.57
C ILE A 388 -12.38 14.18 -5.32
N LYS A 389 -12.12 15.36 -4.74
CA LYS A 389 -13.17 16.34 -4.48
C LYS A 389 -13.71 16.88 -5.80
N MET A 390 -15.03 16.92 -5.94
CA MET A 390 -15.69 17.55 -7.09
C MET A 390 -15.75 19.07 -6.90
N THR A 391 -15.51 19.80 -7.97
CA THR A 391 -15.57 21.26 -8.03
C THR A 391 -16.97 21.69 -8.42
N LEU A 392 -17.53 22.68 -7.73
CA LEU A 392 -18.78 23.31 -8.12
C LEU A 392 -18.54 24.22 -9.34
N GLU A 393 -19.21 23.94 -10.45
CA GLU A 393 -19.09 24.68 -11.71
C GLU A 393 -20.20 25.73 -11.87
N GLU A 394 -21.43 25.37 -11.51
CA GLU A 394 -22.61 26.24 -11.61
C GLU A 394 -23.43 26.15 -10.32
N ASP A 395 -23.74 27.32 -9.76
CA ASP A 395 -24.53 27.48 -8.54
C ASP A 395 -25.85 28.20 -8.85
N GLY A 396 -26.72 27.49 -9.59
CA GLY A 396 -28.06 27.95 -9.95
C GLY A 396 -29.15 27.10 -9.29
N GLU A 397 -30.35 27.07 -9.89
CA GLU A 397 -31.42 26.16 -9.43
C GLU A 397 -30.96 24.69 -9.43
N LYS A 398 -30.13 24.32 -10.42
CA LYS A 398 -29.43 23.03 -10.47
C LYS A 398 -27.96 23.26 -10.14
N LYS A 399 -27.44 22.61 -9.09
CA LYS A 399 -26.00 22.67 -8.76
C LYS A 399 -25.25 21.65 -9.61
N LEU A 400 -24.22 22.08 -10.34
CA LEU A 400 -23.39 21.21 -11.17
C LEU A 400 -22.01 21.05 -10.55
N TYR A 401 -21.61 19.81 -10.28
CA TYR A 401 -20.28 19.46 -9.78
C TYR A 401 -19.52 18.66 -10.84
N SER A 402 -18.22 18.87 -10.94
CA SER A 402 -17.35 18.16 -11.88
C SER A 402 -16.08 17.63 -11.20
N ALA A 403 -15.56 16.49 -11.67
CA ALA A 403 -14.23 16.01 -11.34
C ALA A 403 -13.62 15.27 -12.52
N GLU A 404 -12.31 15.35 -12.67
CA GLU A 404 -11.57 14.62 -13.70
C GLU A 404 -11.03 13.30 -13.14
N LEU A 405 -11.19 12.24 -13.94
CA LEU A 405 -10.79 10.89 -13.61
C LEU A 405 -10.01 10.28 -14.78
N GLY A 406 -8.74 9.97 -14.56
CA GLY A 406 -7.87 9.36 -15.56
C GLY A 406 -7.97 7.83 -15.57
N VAL A 407 -8.04 7.23 -16.76
CA VAL A 407 -8.00 5.78 -16.97
C VAL A 407 -6.57 5.28 -16.80
N GLN A 408 -6.22 4.89 -15.58
CA GLN A 408 -4.85 4.44 -15.27
C GLN A 408 -4.60 2.96 -15.62
N GLU A 409 -5.62 2.11 -15.53
CA GLU A 409 -5.52 0.68 -15.82
C GLU A 409 -6.76 0.14 -16.56
N LEU A 410 -6.58 -0.93 -17.33
CA LEU A 410 -7.66 -1.68 -17.96
C LEU A 410 -8.14 -2.74 -16.97
N ALA A 411 -9.38 -2.65 -16.47
CA ALA A 411 -9.92 -3.67 -15.59
C ALA A 411 -10.25 -4.97 -16.35
N LEU A 412 -10.15 -6.10 -15.65
CA LEU A 412 -10.55 -7.40 -16.18
C LEU A 412 -12.07 -7.49 -16.20
N ASP A 413 -12.67 -7.82 -17.34
CA ASP A 413 -14.09 -8.18 -17.37
C ASP A 413 -14.28 -9.47 -16.55
N PRO A 414 -15.08 -9.46 -15.45
CA PRO A 414 -15.33 -10.65 -14.63
C PRO A 414 -15.92 -11.81 -15.43
N LYS A 415 -16.62 -11.52 -16.53
CA LYS A 415 -17.20 -12.52 -17.44
C LYS A 415 -16.24 -12.96 -18.53
N LYS A 416 -15.19 -12.17 -18.82
CA LYS A 416 -14.17 -12.43 -19.85
C LYS A 416 -12.76 -12.10 -19.36
N PRO A 417 -12.18 -12.92 -18.46
CA PRO A 417 -10.88 -12.66 -17.83
C PRO A 417 -9.67 -12.63 -18.78
N THR A 418 -9.85 -12.98 -20.05
CA THR A 418 -8.81 -12.91 -21.11
C THR A 418 -8.85 -11.62 -21.93
N GLU A 419 -9.96 -10.86 -21.90
CA GLU A 419 -10.12 -9.58 -22.59
C GLU A 419 -9.98 -8.45 -21.55
N ARG A 420 -8.88 -7.69 -21.63
CA ARG A 420 -8.74 -6.47 -20.84
C ARG A 420 -9.57 -5.38 -21.50
N GLN A 421 -10.63 -4.95 -20.85
CA GLN A 421 -11.43 -3.82 -21.30
C GLN A 421 -11.11 -2.59 -20.44
N PRO A 422 -11.22 -1.38 -20.99
CA PRO A 422 -10.98 -0.13 -20.27
C PRO A 422 -12.16 0.17 -19.34
N ILE A 423 -12.46 -0.74 -18.41
CA ILE A 423 -13.56 -0.54 -17.46
C ILE A 423 -13.01 0.20 -16.24
N MET A 424 -13.60 1.36 -15.94
CA MET A 424 -13.25 2.17 -14.78
C MET A 424 -14.47 2.34 -13.88
N PRO A 425 -14.59 1.52 -12.83
CA PRO A 425 -15.70 1.62 -11.89
C PRO A 425 -15.52 2.82 -10.95
N PHE A 426 -16.61 3.55 -10.69
CA PHE A 426 -16.62 4.63 -9.71
C PHE A 426 -17.96 4.77 -8.98
N ASN A 427 -17.94 5.39 -7.81
CA ASN A 427 -19.09 5.93 -7.10
C ASN A 427 -18.77 7.35 -6.60
N ILE A 428 -19.78 8.05 -6.08
CA ILE A 428 -19.62 9.39 -5.55
C ILE A 428 -19.92 9.35 -4.06
N LEU A 429 -18.97 9.74 -3.22
CA LEU A 429 -19.16 9.86 -1.78
C LEU A 429 -19.69 11.25 -1.44
N VAL A 430 -20.65 11.31 -0.53
CA VAL A 430 -21.09 12.55 0.11
C VAL A 430 -20.27 12.71 1.40
N HIS A 431 -19.62 13.85 1.57
CA HIS A 431 -18.77 14.17 2.73
C HIS A 431 -17.63 13.17 3.01
N ARG A 432 -17.15 12.43 1.99
CA ARG A 432 -16.18 11.32 2.12
C ARG A 432 -16.63 10.21 3.10
N LEU A 433 -17.93 10.10 3.37
CA LEU A 433 -18.46 9.05 4.21
C LEU A 433 -18.69 7.80 3.36
N LYS A 434 -18.12 6.67 3.77
CA LYS A 434 -18.28 5.40 3.04
C LYS A 434 -19.72 4.91 3.00
N ASP A 435 -20.48 5.24 4.04
CA ASP A 435 -21.86 4.83 4.19
C ASP A 435 -22.83 5.88 3.59
N HIS A 436 -22.33 6.97 3.01
CA HIS A 436 -23.16 7.94 2.27
C HIS A 436 -22.60 8.06 0.86
N CYS A 437 -23.04 7.18 -0.02
CA CYS A 437 -22.62 7.17 -1.41
C CYS A 437 -23.81 7.31 -2.34
N ILE A 438 -23.60 8.13 -3.37
CA ILE A 438 -24.41 8.23 -4.57
C ILE A 438 -23.91 7.12 -5.50
N HIS A 439 -24.80 6.22 -5.89
CA HIS A 439 -24.51 5.05 -6.72
C HIS A 439 -25.64 4.81 -7.74
N PRO A 440 -25.40 4.03 -8.81
CA PRO A 440 -26.47 3.64 -9.74
C PRO A 440 -27.45 2.67 -9.09
N ASP A 441 -28.62 2.51 -9.70
CA ASP A 441 -29.64 1.50 -9.35
C ASP A 441 -29.20 0.06 -9.66
N GLN A 442 -28.25 -0.12 -10.57
CA GLN A 442 -27.73 -1.42 -11.01
C GLN A 442 -26.20 -1.44 -11.13
N GLU A 443 -25.60 -2.61 -10.96
CA GLU A 443 -24.13 -2.76 -11.00
C GLU A 443 -23.59 -2.57 -12.42
N LEU A 444 -22.49 -1.81 -12.54
CA LEU A 444 -21.81 -1.54 -13.80
C LEU A 444 -22.72 -0.84 -14.84
N CYS A 445 -23.53 0.13 -14.39
CA CYS A 445 -24.44 0.91 -15.23
C CYS A 445 -23.66 1.89 -16.14
N THR A 446 -24.20 2.17 -17.34
CA THR A 446 -23.57 2.96 -18.40
C THR A 446 -24.41 4.20 -18.77
N LEU A 447 -23.91 5.08 -19.65
CA LEU A 447 -24.30 6.49 -19.83
C LEU A 447 -25.77 6.76 -20.23
N GLU A 448 -26.52 5.75 -20.69
CA GLU A 448 -27.82 5.95 -21.36
C GLU A 448 -29.09 5.54 -20.58
N MET A 449 -29.01 5.23 -19.30
CA MET A 449 -30.24 5.00 -18.51
C MET A 449 -30.63 6.27 -17.76
N GLU A 450 -31.92 6.60 -17.67
CA GLU A 450 -32.40 7.54 -16.64
C GLU A 450 -32.06 6.90 -15.29
N GLN A 451 -30.89 7.24 -14.74
CA GLN A 451 -30.39 6.57 -13.56
C GLN A 451 -31.14 7.12 -12.36
N THR A 452 -31.98 6.28 -11.76
CA THR A 452 -32.52 6.58 -10.43
C THR A 452 -31.37 6.38 -9.46
N VAL A 453 -30.80 7.49 -8.99
CA VAL A 453 -29.67 7.49 -8.08
C VAL A 453 -30.18 7.44 -6.64
N ALA A 454 -29.71 6.47 -5.86
CA ALA A 454 -30.02 6.39 -4.44
C ALA A 454 -28.84 6.90 -3.59
N LEU A 455 -29.19 7.43 -2.41
CA LEU A 455 -28.28 7.72 -1.32
C LEU A 455 -28.60 6.71 -0.20
N ASP A 456 -27.94 5.55 -0.18
CA ASP A 456 -28.16 4.54 0.86
C ASP A 456 -26.91 3.76 1.25
N GLU A 457 -26.96 3.08 2.40
CA GLU A 457 -25.87 2.26 2.96
C GLU A 457 -25.83 0.82 2.38
N ASN A 458 -26.95 0.35 1.83
CA ASN A 458 -27.18 -1.05 1.47
C ASN A 458 -26.60 -1.41 0.10
N SER A 459 -26.42 -0.40 -0.76
CA SER A 459 -26.08 -0.56 -2.17
C SER A 459 -24.69 -0.03 -2.51
N LYS A 460 -23.83 0.16 -1.51
CA LYS A 460 -22.44 0.66 -1.63
C LYS A 460 -21.50 -0.11 -2.58
N HIS A 461 -21.91 -1.32 -3.00
CA HIS A 461 -21.18 -2.14 -3.96
C HIS A 461 -21.52 -1.77 -5.42
N LEU A 462 -22.62 -1.05 -5.65
CA LEU A 462 -23.02 -0.60 -6.98
C LEU A 462 -22.11 0.54 -7.43
N THR A 463 -21.61 0.43 -8.65
CA THR A 463 -20.70 1.40 -9.26
C THR A 463 -21.11 1.67 -10.70
N TRP A 464 -20.93 2.92 -11.14
CA TRP A 464 -20.90 3.24 -12.56
C TRP A 464 -19.65 2.66 -13.19
N CYS A 465 -19.68 2.41 -14.49
CA CYS A 465 -18.52 1.90 -15.21
C CYS A 465 -18.32 2.66 -16.52
N ILE A 466 -17.25 3.45 -16.55
CA ILE A 466 -16.78 4.08 -17.78
C ILE A 466 -16.06 3.02 -18.62
N GLY A 467 -16.33 2.98 -19.93
CA GLY A 467 -15.64 2.13 -20.92
C GLY A 467 -16.27 0.76 -21.15
N LYS A 468 -17.48 0.53 -20.62
CA LYS A 468 -18.28 -0.67 -20.89
C LYS A 468 -19.22 -0.48 -22.08
N GLN A 469 -19.63 0.76 -22.38
CA GLN A 469 -20.35 1.10 -23.61
C GLN A 469 -19.37 1.40 -24.74
N SER A 470 -19.75 1.04 -25.96
CA SER A 470 -18.96 1.37 -27.14
C SER A 470 -18.84 2.88 -27.38
N GLU A 471 -19.82 3.69 -26.93
CA GLU A 471 -19.76 5.15 -27.07
C GLU A 471 -18.72 5.81 -26.15
N ASP A 472 -18.30 5.15 -25.05
CA ASP A 472 -17.34 5.72 -24.12
C ASP A 472 -15.94 5.89 -24.78
N ASP A 473 -15.63 5.06 -25.78
CA ASP A 473 -14.33 5.00 -26.48
C ASP A 473 -13.14 5.11 -25.52
N ALA A 474 -13.25 4.48 -24.35
CA ALA A 474 -12.25 4.60 -23.30
C ALA A 474 -10.97 3.86 -23.72
N ALA A 475 -9.83 4.49 -23.49
CA ALA A 475 -8.50 3.90 -23.67
C ALA A 475 -7.63 4.23 -22.46
N LYS A 476 -6.57 3.44 -22.26
CA LYS A 476 -5.61 3.71 -21.19
C LYS A 476 -4.92 5.05 -21.45
N GLY A 477 -4.94 5.93 -20.45
CA GLY A 477 -4.39 7.29 -20.54
C GLY A 477 -5.43 8.38 -20.83
N ASP A 478 -6.66 7.99 -21.18
CA ASP A 478 -7.75 8.95 -21.38
C ASP A 478 -8.19 9.56 -20.06
N THR A 479 -8.69 10.80 -20.11
CA THR A 479 -9.29 11.47 -18.96
C THR A 479 -10.78 11.69 -19.19
N PHE A 480 -11.60 11.30 -18.22
CA PHE A 480 -13.04 11.52 -18.22
C PHE A 480 -13.42 12.59 -17.20
N SER A 481 -14.29 13.51 -17.59
CA SER A 481 -14.93 14.45 -16.68
C SER A 481 -16.25 13.85 -16.23
N ILE A 482 -16.33 13.51 -14.95
CA ILE A 482 -17.55 13.07 -14.27
C ILE A 482 -18.31 14.32 -13.84
N ARG A 483 -19.61 14.34 -14.13
CA ARG A 483 -20.53 15.43 -13.82
C ARG A 483 -21.66 14.90 -12.93
N LEU A 484 -21.89 15.59 -11.83
CA LEU A 484 -23.02 15.38 -10.93
C LEU A 484 -23.91 16.62 -10.96
N VAL A 485 -25.19 16.44 -11.29
CA VAL A 485 -26.22 17.47 -11.20
C VAL A 485 -27.09 17.17 -9.98
N VAL A 486 -27.26 18.17 -9.12
CA VAL A 486 -28.10 18.09 -7.92
C VAL A 486 -29.26 19.06 -8.05
N PHE A 487 -30.49 18.56 -7.95
CA PHE A 487 -31.72 19.36 -8.05
C PHE A 487 -32.84 18.77 -7.18
N ASN A 488 -33.30 19.52 -6.15
CA ASN A 488 -34.35 19.08 -5.23
C ASN A 488 -34.16 17.64 -4.73
N ASP A 489 -32.98 17.35 -4.18
CA ASP A 489 -32.55 16.03 -3.69
C ASP A 489 -32.53 14.90 -4.74
N ASN A 490 -32.70 15.21 -6.02
CA ASN A 490 -32.46 14.30 -7.12
C ASN A 490 -31.04 14.47 -7.65
N TYR A 491 -30.39 13.35 -7.90
CA TYR A 491 -29.03 13.28 -8.40
C TYR A 491 -29.03 12.72 -9.82
N SER A 492 -28.29 13.36 -10.72
CA SER A 492 -28.03 12.84 -12.07
C SER A 492 -26.53 12.81 -12.32
N VAL A 493 -26.01 11.65 -12.69
CA VAL A 493 -24.58 11.45 -12.96
C VAL A 493 -24.38 11.22 -14.46
N SER A 494 -23.37 11.87 -15.01
CA SER A 494 -22.93 11.66 -16.41
C SER A 494 -21.42 11.78 -16.48
N TRP A 495 -20.82 11.30 -17.56
CA TRP A 495 -19.39 11.49 -17.81
C TRP A 495 -19.14 11.74 -19.29
N ARG A 496 -18.01 12.35 -19.61
CA ARG A 496 -17.55 12.53 -20.99
C ARG A 496 -16.04 12.45 -21.07
N LYS A 497 -15.51 11.90 -22.15
CA LYS A 497 -14.08 11.91 -22.47
C LYS A 497 -13.62 13.35 -22.74
N VAL A 498 -12.52 13.76 -22.13
CA VAL A 498 -11.95 15.13 -22.20
C VAL A 498 -10.67 15.16 -23.00
N SER A 499 -9.79 14.18 -22.80
CA SER A 499 -8.47 14.10 -23.43
C SER A 499 -8.07 12.67 -23.73
#